data_AF-A0A970MUV5-F1
#
_entry.id   AF-A0A970MUV5-F1
#
_cell.length_a   1.000
_cell.length_b   1.000
_cell.length_c   1.000
_cell.angle_alpha   90.00
_cell.angle_beta   90.00
_cell.angle_gamma   90.00
#
_symmetry.space_group_name_H-M   'P 1'
#
loop_
_entity.id
_entity.type
_entity.pdbx_description
1 polymer ?
#
loop_
_entity_poly.entity_id
_entity_poly.type
_entity_poly.pdbx_seq_one_letter_code
_entity_poly.pdbx_strand_id
1 'polypeptide(L)'
;MDKDLEGMSVGEEKTTAVTHPDDMADEESGPITKSIRYKLLELHEPILPELNDEWVKSTYATPANEEEATDDDAADVLETVDKLRSKIREFMENSATAKADAEVKEQIIDKVIEVSKIDYPDAMVEERVDERVEALMDSLQKREVTLEAYLNHIGKDYEQLRADYAGETEEGLKANLVLYEIIEKEGIKVEDGDIEAEVALLAQGRNLPPETVQAFVDSAGQSKEIQSRILHKKVLDFLAGVSNIKDVG
;
A
#
# COMPACT_ATOMS: atom_id res chain seq x y z
N MET A 1 4.97 -25.39 -9.36
CA MET A 1 6.43 -25.42 -9.59
C MET A 1 7.16 -25.86 -8.33
N ASP A 2 7.11 -25.14 -7.20
CA ASP A 2 7.85 -25.55 -5.99
C ASP A 2 7.44 -26.91 -5.42
N LYS A 3 6.13 -27.21 -5.39
CA LYS A 3 5.60 -28.53 -5.01
C LYS A 3 6.12 -29.70 -5.85
N ASP A 4 6.54 -29.45 -7.08
CA ASP A 4 6.97 -30.50 -8.01
C ASP A 4 8.41 -30.96 -7.75
N LEU A 5 9.18 -30.17 -7.01
CA LEU A 5 10.59 -30.41 -6.64
C LEU A 5 10.74 -31.05 -5.26
N GLU A 6 9.67 -31.10 -4.46
CA GLU A 6 9.65 -31.73 -3.14
C GLU A 6 10.02 -33.22 -3.24
N GLY A 7 11.01 -33.64 -2.45
CA GLY A 7 11.48 -35.04 -2.37
C GLY A 7 12.50 -35.47 -3.43
N MET A 8 12.92 -34.60 -4.34
CA MET A 8 14.00 -34.89 -5.28
C MET A 8 15.36 -34.97 -4.58
N SER A 9 16.20 -35.91 -4.99
CA SER A 9 17.60 -36.02 -4.53
C SER A 9 18.54 -35.20 -5.42
N VAL A 10 19.69 -34.77 -4.87
CA VAL A 10 20.70 -34.02 -5.63
C VAL A 10 21.18 -34.87 -6.83
N GLY A 11 21.15 -34.27 -8.02
CA GLY A 11 21.47 -34.91 -9.29
C GLY A 11 20.28 -35.59 -9.99
N GLU A 12 19.11 -35.66 -9.35
CA GLU A 12 17.90 -36.25 -9.93
C GLU A 12 17.32 -35.33 -11.03
N GLU A 13 16.96 -35.95 -12.16
CA GLU A 13 16.28 -35.29 -13.27
C GLU A 13 14.81 -35.70 -13.26
N LYS A 14 13.92 -34.71 -13.11
CA LYS A 14 12.47 -34.92 -13.12
C LYS A 14 11.89 -34.12 -14.28
N THR A 15 11.10 -34.77 -15.11
CA THR A 15 10.37 -34.11 -16.18
C THR A 15 8.91 -34.01 -15.76
N THR A 16 8.41 -32.79 -15.59
CA THR A 16 7.02 -32.54 -15.21
C THR A 16 6.32 -31.84 -16.37
N ALA A 17 5.11 -32.29 -16.68
CA ALA A 17 4.24 -31.61 -17.63
C ALA A 17 3.56 -30.46 -16.88
N VAL A 18 3.92 -29.23 -17.21
CA VAL A 18 3.25 -28.05 -16.67
C VAL A 18 2.23 -27.61 -17.70
N THR A 19 0.95 -27.83 -17.38
CA THR A 19 -0.16 -27.25 -18.15
C THR A 19 -0.36 -25.83 -17.64
N HIS A 20 0.00 -24.85 -18.47
CA HIS A 20 -0.34 -23.47 -18.19
C HIS A 20 -1.85 -23.30 -18.41
N PRO A 21 -2.62 -22.75 -17.45
CA PRO A 21 -4.01 -22.42 -17.69
C PRO A 21 -4.11 -21.37 -18.81
N ASP A 22 -5.16 -21.46 -19.61
CA ASP A 22 -5.40 -20.90 -20.96
C ASP A 22 -5.16 -19.39 -21.22
N ASP A 23 -4.64 -18.59 -20.28
CA ASP A 23 -4.50 -17.13 -20.41
C ASP A 23 -3.44 -16.66 -21.44
N MET A 24 -2.77 -17.59 -22.14
CA MET A 24 -1.84 -17.32 -23.24
C MET A 24 -2.04 -18.26 -24.45
N ALA A 25 -3.20 -18.92 -24.57
CA ALA A 25 -3.50 -19.77 -25.71
C ALA A 25 -4.33 -19.00 -26.76
N ASP A 26 -3.73 -18.68 -27.91
CA ASP A 26 -4.50 -18.25 -29.08
C ASP A 26 -5.47 -19.38 -29.50
N GLU A 27 -6.70 -19.05 -29.91
CA GLU A 27 -7.83 -19.97 -30.19
C GLU A 27 -7.50 -21.18 -31.11
N GLU A 28 -6.42 -21.13 -31.89
CA GLU A 28 -5.98 -22.22 -32.78
C GLU A 28 -5.09 -23.28 -32.10
N SER A 29 -4.51 -22.97 -30.95
CA SER A 29 -3.55 -23.83 -30.25
C SER A 29 -4.07 -24.15 -28.86
N GLY A 30 -4.82 -25.25 -28.74
CA GLY A 30 -5.30 -25.75 -27.45
C GLY A 30 -4.18 -25.93 -26.39
N PRO A 31 -4.52 -26.34 -25.16
CA PRO A 31 -3.66 -26.18 -23.98
C PRO A 31 -2.22 -26.66 -24.24
N ILE A 32 -1.28 -25.70 -24.24
CA ILE A 32 0.12 -25.98 -24.53
C ILE A 32 0.73 -26.68 -23.32
N THR A 33 0.73 -28.01 -23.36
CA THR A 33 1.42 -28.82 -22.36
C THR A 33 2.93 -28.75 -22.66
N LYS A 34 3.65 -27.87 -21.96
CA LYS A 34 5.12 -27.81 -22.05
C LYS A 34 5.72 -28.77 -21.03
N SER A 35 6.53 -29.72 -21.50
CA SER A 35 7.35 -30.56 -20.64
C SER A 35 8.57 -29.76 -20.18
N ILE A 36 8.65 -29.46 -18.89
CA ILE A 36 9.82 -28.82 -18.29
C ILE A 36 10.65 -29.90 -17.60
N ARG A 37 11.93 -29.99 -17.97
CA ARG A 37 12.89 -30.87 -17.31
C ARG A 37 13.62 -30.07 -16.23
N TYR A 38 13.49 -30.52 -15.00
CA TYR A 38 14.21 -30.01 -13.85
C TYR A 38 15.36 -30.95 -13.52
N LYS A 39 16.52 -30.37 -13.20
CA LYS A 39 17.66 -31.10 -12.64
C LYS A 39 18.01 -30.44 -11.32
N LEU A 40 17.89 -31.17 -10.22
CA LEU A 40 18.28 -30.64 -8.93
C LEU A 40 19.81 -30.64 -8.85
N LEU A 41 20.42 -29.47 -9.02
CA LEU A 41 21.88 -29.34 -9.03
C LEU A 41 22.46 -29.41 -7.62
N GLU A 42 21.85 -28.66 -6.69
CA GLU A 42 22.31 -28.54 -5.32
C GLU A 42 21.10 -28.38 -4.41
N LEU A 43 21.17 -28.98 -3.22
CA LEU A 43 20.19 -28.81 -2.16
C LEU A 43 20.93 -28.19 -0.97
N HIS A 44 20.59 -26.93 -0.67
CA HIS A 44 21.15 -26.20 0.46
C HIS A 44 20.10 -26.18 1.57
N GLU A 45 20.50 -26.62 2.77
CA GLU A 45 19.68 -26.46 3.97
C GLU A 45 19.96 -25.06 4.55
N PRO A 46 18.93 -24.22 4.79
CA PRO A 46 19.13 -22.93 5.41
C PRO A 46 19.56 -23.13 6.87
N ILE A 47 20.86 -22.97 7.13
CA ILE A 47 21.38 -22.97 8.50
C ILE A 47 21.07 -21.61 9.10
N LEU A 48 20.10 -21.57 10.01
CA LEU A 48 19.78 -20.35 10.74
C LEU A 48 20.97 -19.97 11.63
N PRO A 49 21.51 -18.76 11.49
CA PRO A 49 22.59 -18.30 12.35
C PRO A 49 22.10 -18.14 13.78
N GLU A 50 23.00 -18.34 14.76
CA GLU A 50 22.68 -18.04 16.14
C GLU A 50 22.50 -16.54 16.35
N LEU A 51 21.45 -16.15 17.07
CA LEU A 51 21.20 -14.76 17.41
C LEU A 51 22.20 -14.29 18.47
N ASN A 52 23.34 -13.75 18.02
CA ASN A 52 24.40 -13.20 18.85
C ASN A 52 24.88 -11.84 18.30
N ASP A 53 25.66 -11.10 19.09
CA ASP A 53 26.11 -9.76 18.72
C ASP A 53 27.04 -9.76 17.48
N GLU A 54 27.79 -10.84 17.25
CA GLU A 54 28.66 -10.99 16.09
C GLU A 54 27.85 -11.12 14.79
N TRP A 55 26.78 -11.93 14.82
CA TRP A 55 25.84 -12.05 13.72
C TRP A 55 25.13 -10.72 13.44
N VAL A 56 24.64 -10.04 14.48
CA VAL A 56 23.98 -8.73 14.34
C VAL A 56 24.93 -7.72 13.70
N LYS A 57 26.19 -7.66 14.13
CA LYS A 57 27.19 -6.80 13.51
C LYS A 57 27.43 -7.16 12.04
N SER A 58 27.64 -8.44 11.74
CA SER A 58 27.92 -8.87 10.36
C SER A 58 26.77 -8.59 9.39
N THR A 59 25.52 -8.57 9.89
CA THR A 59 24.32 -8.45 9.06
C THR A 59 23.78 -7.02 9.00
N TYR A 60 23.93 -6.24 10.08
CA TYR A 60 23.26 -4.94 10.25
C TYR A 60 24.20 -3.80 10.65
N ALA A 61 25.52 -4.01 10.81
CA ALA A 61 26.44 -2.93 11.14
C ALA A 61 26.87 -2.08 9.94
N THR A 62 26.62 -2.53 8.70
CA THR A 62 26.88 -1.73 7.50
C THR A 62 25.62 -0.94 7.12
N PRO A 63 25.68 0.40 7.05
CA PRO A 63 24.57 1.17 6.48
C PRO A 63 24.32 0.72 5.03
N ALA A 64 23.06 0.68 4.63
CA ALA A 64 22.64 0.11 3.34
C ALA A 64 23.31 0.79 2.12
N ASN A 65 23.85 2.00 2.28
CA ASN A 65 24.63 2.74 1.27
C ASN A 65 25.81 3.45 1.95
N GLU A 66 27.05 2.99 1.72
CA GLU A 66 28.27 3.65 2.22
C GLU A 66 28.49 5.06 1.62
N GLU A 67 27.84 5.41 0.50
CA GLU A 67 28.04 6.68 -0.20
C GLU A 67 27.16 7.85 0.28
N GLU A 68 26.14 7.61 1.10
CA GLU A 68 25.20 8.64 1.59
C GLU A 68 25.03 8.65 3.12
N ALA A 69 25.98 8.09 3.87
CA ALA A 69 25.93 8.12 5.33
C ALA A 69 26.06 9.57 5.85
N THR A 70 24.97 10.11 6.36
CA THR A 70 24.93 11.36 7.11
C THR A 70 25.18 11.07 8.60
N ASP A 71 25.55 12.09 9.39
CA ASP A 71 25.82 11.92 10.83
C ASP A 71 24.62 11.35 11.64
N ASP A 72 23.41 11.34 11.07
CA ASP A 72 22.20 10.73 11.65
C ASP A 72 22.12 9.19 11.46
N ASP A 73 22.82 8.64 10.47
CA ASP A 73 22.84 7.19 10.17
C ASP A 73 23.68 6.38 11.18
N ALA A 74 24.55 7.05 11.95
CA ALA A 74 25.35 6.43 13.00
C ALA A 74 24.50 5.94 14.20
N ALA A 75 23.31 6.53 14.40
CA ALA A 75 22.37 6.10 15.43
C ALA A 75 21.68 4.78 15.09
N ASP A 76 21.68 4.41 13.80
CA ASP A 76 20.89 3.30 13.26
C ASP A 76 21.68 2.00 13.04
N VAL A 77 22.97 2.04 13.37
CA VAL A 77 23.88 0.88 13.33
C VAL A 77 23.56 -0.10 14.45
N LEU A 78 23.08 -1.28 14.07
CA LEU A 78 22.73 -2.35 14.99
C LEU A 78 23.96 -3.23 15.23
N GLU A 79 24.50 -3.15 16.45
CA GLU A 79 25.73 -3.86 16.83
C GLU A 79 25.51 -4.94 17.89
N THR A 80 24.32 -5.00 18.49
CA THR A 80 24.00 -5.95 19.57
C THR A 80 22.59 -6.48 19.41
N VAL A 81 22.36 -7.68 19.94
CA VAL A 81 21.02 -8.30 19.98
C VAL A 81 20.03 -7.41 20.73
N ASP A 82 20.47 -6.71 21.78
CA ASP A 82 19.61 -5.80 22.56
C ASP A 82 19.20 -4.55 21.78
N LYS A 83 20.12 -3.96 20.99
CA LYS A 83 19.78 -2.85 20.07
C LYS A 83 18.79 -3.32 18.99
N LEU A 84 19.03 -4.48 18.38
CA LEU A 84 18.14 -5.05 17.37
C LEU A 84 16.73 -5.32 17.95
N ARG A 85 16.65 -5.91 19.15
CA ARG A 85 15.38 -6.15 19.85
C ARG A 85 14.65 -4.85 20.18
N SER A 86 15.37 -3.83 20.63
CA SER A 86 14.78 -2.52 20.93
C SER A 86 14.21 -1.86 19.68
N LYS A 87 14.95 -1.87 18.56
CA LYS A 87 14.47 -1.31 17.29
C LYS A 87 13.26 -2.06 16.72
N ILE A 88 13.27 -3.41 16.78
CA ILE A 88 12.11 -4.21 16.38
C ILE A 88 10.91 -3.90 17.28
N ARG A 89 11.12 -3.77 18.59
CA ARG A 89 10.05 -3.41 19.52
C ARG A 89 9.46 -2.04 19.20
N GLU A 90 10.30 -1.03 19.02
CA GLU A 90 9.86 0.31 18.65
C GLU A 90 9.07 0.30 17.33
N PHE A 91 9.57 -0.43 16.32
CA PHE A 91 8.85 -0.62 15.06
C PHE A 91 7.48 -1.27 15.26
N MET A 92 7.41 -2.32 16.08
CA MET A 92 6.14 -3.00 16.39
C MET A 92 5.18 -2.11 17.19
N GLU A 93 5.69 -1.34 18.16
CA GLU A 93 4.90 -0.38 18.97
C GLU A 93 4.34 0.74 18.09
N ASN A 94 5.18 1.31 17.20
CA ASN A 94 4.75 2.32 16.24
C ASN A 94 3.72 1.74 15.25
N SER A 95 3.95 0.53 14.74
CA SER A 95 3.00 -0.15 13.84
C SER A 95 1.67 -0.45 14.53
N ALA A 96 1.69 -0.92 15.79
CA ALA A 96 0.50 -1.18 16.57
C ALA A 96 -0.28 0.10 16.88
N THR A 97 0.43 1.17 17.24
CA THR A 97 -0.17 2.49 17.50
C THR A 97 -0.83 3.04 16.24
N ALA A 98 -0.11 3.04 15.11
CA ALA A 98 -0.64 3.50 13.83
C ALA A 98 -1.88 2.70 13.39
N LYS A 99 -1.87 1.38 13.63
CA LYS A 99 -3.03 0.52 13.35
C LYS A 99 -4.22 0.87 14.24
N ALA A 100 -4.01 1.02 15.56
CA ALA A 100 -5.07 1.39 16.49
C ALA A 100 -5.66 2.77 16.15
N ASP A 101 -4.82 3.75 15.83
CA ASP A 101 -5.26 5.08 15.41
C ASP A 101 -6.10 5.03 14.12
N ALA A 102 -5.69 4.20 13.15
CA ALA A 102 -6.44 4.00 11.92
C ALA A 102 -7.81 3.36 12.18
N GLU A 103 -7.87 2.31 13.00
CA GLU A 103 -9.13 1.64 13.37
C GLU A 103 -10.07 2.57 14.13
N VAL A 104 -9.55 3.42 15.02
CA VAL A 104 -10.36 4.43 15.72
C VAL A 104 -10.92 5.46 14.74
N LYS A 105 -10.10 5.95 13.80
CA LYS A 105 -10.53 6.93 12.80
C LYS A 105 -11.59 6.35 11.87
N GLU A 106 -11.44 5.11 11.42
CA GLU A 106 -12.43 4.38 10.63
C GLU A 106 -13.77 4.27 11.38
N GLN A 107 -13.75 3.82 12.63
CA GLN A 107 -14.97 3.71 13.45
C GLN A 107 -15.66 5.07 13.70
N ILE A 108 -14.89 6.15 13.79
CA ILE A 108 -15.44 7.50 13.92
C ILE A 108 -16.18 7.89 12.64
N ILE A 109 -15.55 7.69 11.47
CA ILE A 109 -16.15 7.98 10.16
C ILE A 109 -17.44 7.18 9.99
N ASP A 110 -17.41 5.88 10.26
CA ASP A 110 -18.58 5.00 10.10
C ASP A 110 -19.76 5.49 10.95
N LYS A 111 -19.52 5.78 12.24
CA LYS A 111 -20.57 6.32 13.13
C LYS A 111 -21.10 7.66 12.67
N VAL A 112 -20.22 8.52 12.16
CA VAL A 112 -20.59 9.83 11.62
C VAL A 112 -21.46 9.69 10.37
N ILE A 113 -21.16 8.73 9.49
CA ILE A 113 -21.99 8.39 8.33
C ILE A 113 -23.34 7.82 8.77
N GLU A 114 -23.37 6.89 9.73
CA GLU A 114 -24.61 6.25 10.22
C GLU A 114 -25.63 7.25 10.76
N VAL A 115 -25.17 8.31 11.43
CA VAL A 115 -26.06 9.35 11.99
C VAL A 115 -26.36 10.47 11.00
N SER A 116 -25.70 10.49 9.84
CA SER A 116 -25.84 11.53 8.83
C SER A 116 -26.86 11.14 7.76
N LYS A 117 -27.61 12.14 7.28
CA LYS A 117 -28.43 11.99 6.07
C LYS A 117 -27.68 12.57 4.89
N ILE A 118 -27.18 11.71 4.02
CA ILE A 118 -26.38 12.09 2.86
C ILE A 118 -27.23 11.86 1.61
N ASP A 119 -27.31 12.88 0.77
CA ASP A 119 -28.01 12.81 -0.52
C ASP A 119 -27.04 13.31 -1.59
N TYR A 120 -26.88 12.55 -2.67
CA TYR A 120 -26.00 12.86 -3.78
C TYR A 120 -26.58 12.36 -5.10
N PRO A 121 -26.34 13.05 -6.22
CA PRO A 121 -26.74 12.55 -7.54
C PRO A 121 -25.98 11.27 -7.91
N ASP A 122 -26.67 10.29 -8.51
CA ASP A 122 -26.05 9.04 -9.03
C ASP A 122 -24.88 9.31 -9.99
N ALA A 123 -24.93 10.42 -10.73
CA ALA A 123 -23.86 10.87 -11.61
C ALA A 123 -22.51 11.03 -10.90
N MET A 124 -22.49 11.35 -9.61
CA MET A 124 -21.25 11.45 -8.84
C MET A 124 -20.58 10.10 -8.62
N VAL A 125 -21.36 9.02 -8.48
CA VAL A 125 -20.82 7.66 -8.36
C VAL A 125 -20.31 7.20 -9.72
N GLU A 126 -21.09 7.42 -10.78
CA GLU A 126 -20.68 7.03 -12.14
C GLU A 126 -19.39 7.72 -12.60
N GLU A 127 -19.25 9.03 -12.36
CA GLU A 127 -18.02 9.77 -12.70
C GLU A 127 -16.78 9.19 -12.01
N ARG A 128 -16.92 8.80 -10.73
CA ARG A 128 -15.83 8.17 -9.98
C ARG A 128 -15.53 6.74 -10.41
N VAL A 129 -16.56 5.98 -10.79
CA VAL A 129 -16.37 4.66 -11.38
C VAL A 129 -15.64 4.79 -12.72
N ASP A 130 -16.00 5.78 -13.54
CA ASP A 130 -15.33 6.07 -14.82
C ASP A 130 -13.85 6.40 -14.62
N GLU A 131 -13.52 7.34 -13.73
CA GLU A 131 -12.13 7.71 -13.39
C GLU A 131 -11.33 6.48 -12.94
N ARG A 132 -11.94 5.60 -12.15
CA ARG A 132 -11.30 4.41 -11.60
C ARG A 132 -11.07 3.34 -12.67
N VAL A 133 -12.01 3.18 -13.60
CA VAL A 133 -11.84 2.32 -14.77
C VAL A 133 -10.75 2.87 -15.70
N GLU A 134 -10.73 4.18 -15.93
CA GLU A 134 -9.69 4.83 -16.74
C GLU A 134 -8.30 4.63 -16.13
N ALA A 135 -8.16 4.84 -14.81
CA ALA A 135 -6.90 4.58 -14.11
C ALA A 135 -6.45 3.11 -14.19
N LEU A 136 -7.40 2.16 -14.15
CA LEU A 136 -7.11 0.75 -14.40
C LEU A 136 -6.61 0.53 -15.83
N MET A 137 -7.30 1.08 -16.83
CA MET A 137 -6.94 0.94 -18.24
C MET A 137 -5.54 1.50 -18.52
N ASP A 138 -5.20 2.67 -17.96
CA ASP A 138 -3.88 3.28 -18.06
C ASP A 138 -2.78 2.39 -17.44
N SER A 139 -3.08 1.78 -16.30
CA SER A 139 -2.15 0.85 -15.62
C SER A 139 -1.93 -0.43 -16.41
N LEU A 140 -3.00 -0.99 -17.00
CA LEU A 140 -2.93 -2.18 -17.85
C LEU A 140 -2.17 -1.89 -19.14
N GLN A 141 -2.41 -0.74 -19.76
CA GLN A 141 -1.71 -0.32 -20.98
C GLN A 141 -0.19 -0.21 -20.76
N LYS A 142 0.25 0.35 -19.61
CA LYS A 142 1.69 0.41 -19.24
C LYS A 142 2.32 -0.97 -19.09
N ARG A 143 1.53 -2.00 -18.80
CA ARG A 143 1.96 -3.39 -18.65
C ARG A 143 1.72 -4.21 -19.92
N GLU A 144 1.26 -3.57 -21.00
CA GLU A 144 0.90 -4.21 -22.27
C GLU A 144 -0.16 -5.33 -22.11
N VAL A 145 -1.03 -5.18 -21.11
CA VAL A 145 -2.16 -6.11 -20.84
C VAL A 145 -3.45 -5.47 -21.32
N THR A 146 -4.32 -6.24 -21.98
CA THR A 146 -5.65 -5.75 -22.39
C THR A 146 -6.65 -5.84 -21.25
N LEU A 147 -7.70 -5.01 -21.28
CA LEU A 147 -8.77 -5.06 -20.28
C LEU A 147 -9.49 -6.41 -20.32
N GLU A 148 -9.68 -6.98 -21.51
CA GLU A 148 -10.31 -8.29 -21.68
C GLU A 148 -9.51 -9.41 -21.03
N ALA A 149 -8.19 -9.43 -21.21
CA ALA A 149 -7.33 -10.43 -20.57
C ALA A 149 -7.36 -10.29 -19.03
N TYR A 150 -7.36 -9.05 -18.52
CA TYR A 150 -7.48 -8.79 -17.10
C TYR A 150 -8.82 -9.27 -16.52
N LEU A 151 -9.92 -8.97 -17.21
CA LEU A 151 -11.28 -9.39 -16.83
C LEU A 151 -11.42 -10.92 -16.82
N ASN A 152 -10.88 -11.60 -17.83
CA ASN A 152 -10.83 -13.07 -17.88
C ASN A 152 -10.03 -13.65 -16.72
N HIS A 153 -8.87 -13.06 -16.41
CA HIS A 153 -8.01 -13.51 -15.32
C HIS A 153 -8.72 -13.45 -13.95
N ILE A 154 -9.47 -12.38 -13.69
CA ILE A 154 -10.24 -12.22 -12.44
C ILE A 154 -11.61 -12.88 -12.48
N GLY A 155 -12.01 -13.46 -13.62
CA GLY A 155 -13.28 -14.14 -13.82
C GLY A 155 -14.49 -13.21 -13.70
N LYS A 156 -14.35 -11.93 -14.08
CA LYS A 156 -15.43 -10.93 -14.03
C LYS A 156 -15.67 -10.35 -15.41
N ASP A 157 -16.90 -9.94 -15.68
CA ASP A 157 -17.19 -9.08 -16.82
C ASP A 157 -17.05 -7.59 -16.45
N TYR A 158 -17.17 -6.73 -17.46
CA TYR A 158 -17.02 -5.28 -17.29
C TYR A 158 -18.12 -4.66 -16.41
N GLU A 159 -19.36 -5.15 -16.48
CA GLU A 159 -20.46 -4.64 -15.66
C GLU A 159 -20.25 -5.00 -14.19
N GLN A 160 -19.79 -6.21 -13.91
CA GLN A 160 -19.43 -6.67 -12.57
C GLN A 160 -18.27 -5.85 -11.99
N LEU A 161 -17.24 -5.57 -12.79
CA LEU A 161 -16.13 -4.70 -12.37
C LEU A 161 -16.64 -3.30 -11.98
N ARG A 162 -17.52 -2.71 -12.81
CA ARG A 162 -18.12 -1.40 -12.51
C ARG A 162 -19.01 -1.44 -11.28
N ALA A 163 -19.80 -2.48 -11.09
CA ALA A 163 -20.67 -2.63 -9.92
C ALA A 163 -19.86 -2.73 -8.61
N ASP A 164 -18.75 -3.47 -8.63
CA ASP A 164 -17.83 -3.53 -7.49
C ASP A 164 -17.24 -2.15 -7.18
N TYR A 165 -16.79 -1.45 -8.23
CA TYR A 165 -16.28 -0.08 -8.08
C TYR A 165 -17.36 0.87 -7.58
N ALA A 166 -18.61 0.75 -8.01
CA ALA A 166 -19.70 1.57 -7.53
C ALA A 166 -19.96 1.36 -6.04
N GLY A 167 -20.00 0.10 -5.58
CA GLY A 167 -20.17 -0.24 -4.16
C GLY A 167 -19.09 0.37 -3.27
N GLU A 168 -17.83 0.22 -3.65
CA GLU A 168 -16.70 0.81 -2.91
C GLU A 168 -16.68 2.35 -3.01
N THR A 169 -17.09 2.91 -4.14
CA THR A 169 -17.13 4.36 -4.37
C THR A 169 -18.22 5.03 -3.53
N GLU A 170 -19.37 4.38 -3.33
CA GLU A 170 -20.45 4.92 -2.53
C GLU A 170 -20.03 5.17 -1.07
N GLU A 171 -19.34 4.22 -0.45
CA GLU A 171 -18.86 4.35 0.94
C GLU A 171 -17.85 5.48 1.05
N GLY A 172 -16.87 5.51 0.14
CA GLY A 172 -15.87 6.59 0.08
C GLY A 172 -16.49 7.96 -0.21
N LEU A 173 -17.50 8.04 -1.08
CA LEU A 173 -18.19 9.29 -1.41
C LEU A 173 -18.97 9.82 -0.21
N LYS A 174 -19.70 8.95 0.49
CA LYS A 174 -20.42 9.31 1.73
C LYS A 174 -19.47 9.85 2.79
N ALA A 175 -18.34 9.17 3.02
CA ALA A 175 -17.31 9.63 3.94
C ALA A 175 -16.81 11.02 3.56
N ASN A 176 -16.40 11.23 2.30
CA ASN A 176 -15.89 12.50 1.83
C ASN A 176 -16.90 13.65 1.96
N LEU A 177 -18.16 13.41 1.60
CA LEU A 177 -19.22 14.43 1.68
C LEU A 177 -19.46 14.89 3.12
N VAL A 178 -19.50 13.95 4.07
CA VAL A 178 -19.70 14.31 5.48
C VAL A 178 -18.49 15.02 6.06
N LEU A 179 -17.28 14.54 5.76
CA LEU A 179 -16.05 15.22 6.19
C LEU A 179 -15.96 16.63 5.62
N TYR A 180 -16.33 16.83 4.35
CA TYR A 180 -16.36 18.16 3.72
C TYR A 180 -17.33 19.12 4.43
N GLU A 181 -18.55 18.65 4.72
CA GLU A 181 -19.54 19.45 5.45
C GLU A 181 -19.05 19.83 6.86
N ILE A 182 -18.33 18.93 7.54
CA ILE A 182 -17.73 19.21 8.86
C ILE A 182 -16.61 20.24 8.73
N ILE A 183 -15.73 20.09 7.73
CA ILE A 183 -14.66 21.06 7.44
C ILE A 183 -15.24 22.46 7.24
N GLU A 184 -16.31 22.59 6.45
CA GLU A 184 -16.97 23.88 6.22
C GLU A 184 -17.61 24.45 7.50
N LYS A 185 -18.35 23.63 8.26
CA LYS A 185 -19.05 24.06 9.48
C LYS A 185 -18.09 24.50 10.60
N GLU A 186 -17.03 23.74 10.81
CA GLU A 186 -16.05 23.99 11.86
C GLU A 186 -14.96 24.98 11.40
N GLY A 187 -14.96 25.36 10.13
CA GLY A 187 -14.02 26.33 9.57
C GLY A 187 -12.58 25.82 9.53
N ILE A 188 -12.40 24.51 9.35
CA ILE A 188 -11.07 23.88 9.25
C ILE A 188 -10.42 24.33 7.94
N LYS A 189 -9.21 24.86 8.03
CA LYS A 189 -8.47 25.38 6.88
C LYS A 189 -7.06 24.82 6.85
N VAL A 190 -6.50 24.76 5.64
CA VAL A 190 -5.07 24.54 5.44
C VAL A 190 -4.36 25.86 5.71
N GLU A 191 -3.39 25.82 6.61
CA GLU A 191 -2.47 26.91 6.87
C GLU A 191 -1.13 26.63 6.20
N ASP A 192 -0.33 27.67 5.96
CA ASP A 192 0.98 27.53 5.30
C ASP A 192 1.90 26.55 6.05
N GLY A 193 1.86 26.57 7.38
CA GLY A 193 2.60 25.64 8.22
C GLY A 193 2.17 24.18 8.10
N ASP A 194 0.91 23.91 7.74
CA ASP A 194 0.45 22.54 7.46
C ASP A 194 1.06 22.02 6.16
N ILE A 195 1.19 22.90 5.15
CA ILE A 195 1.80 22.56 3.86
C ILE A 195 3.29 22.27 4.07
N GLU A 196 3.99 23.12 4.81
CA GLU A 196 5.41 22.93 5.13
C GLU A 196 5.66 21.61 5.87
N ALA A 197 4.84 21.29 6.88
CA ALA A 197 4.92 20.03 7.61
C ALA A 197 4.68 18.82 6.70
N GLU A 198 3.68 18.91 5.82
CA GLU A 198 3.35 17.83 4.89
C GLU A 198 4.44 17.62 3.83
N VAL A 199 5.05 18.70 3.35
CA VAL A 199 6.20 18.68 2.44
C VAL A 199 7.41 18.04 3.11
N ALA A 200 7.70 18.39 4.37
CA ALA A 200 8.79 17.79 5.14
C ALA A 200 8.59 16.28 5.34
N LEU A 201 7.37 15.84 5.67
CA LEU A 201 7.02 14.42 5.80
C LEU A 201 7.19 13.66 4.47
N LEU A 202 6.72 14.24 3.36
CA LEU A 202 6.87 13.65 2.02
C LEU A 202 8.34 13.58 1.57
N ALA A 203 9.12 14.61 1.88
CA ALA A 203 10.55 14.68 1.61
C ALA A 203 11.30 13.57 2.35
N GLN A 204 11.03 13.42 3.65
CA GLN A 204 11.61 12.37 4.48
C GLN A 204 11.22 10.97 3.97
N GLY A 205 9.94 10.74 3.68
CA GLY A 205 9.45 9.43 3.23
C GLY A 205 9.97 9.00 1.85
N ARG A 206 10.36 9.95 1.00
CA ARG A 206 10.88 9.69 -0.35
C ARG A 206 12.40 9.87 -0.47
N ASN A 207 13.08 10.25 0.62
CA ASN A 207 14.47 10.67 0.63
C ASN A 207 14.79 11.72 -0.47
N LEU A 208 13.92 12.74 -0.60
CA LEU A 208 14.06 13.81 -1.57
C LEU A 208 14.29 15.15 -0.86
N PRO A 209 15.04 16.10 -1.45
CA PRO A 209 15.16 17.45 -0.90
C PRO A 209 13.77 18.11 -0.77
N PRO A 210 13.48 18.80 0.36
CA PRO A 210 12.20 19.49 0.55
C PRO A 210 11.84 20.46 -0.58
N GLU A 211 12.84 21.13 -1.17
CA GLU A 211 12.66 22.04 -2.32
C GLU A 211 12.09 21.33 -3.55
N THR A 212 12.51 20.08 -3.80
CA THR A 212 12.01 19.26 -4.92
C THR A 212 10.57 18.85 -4.68
N VAL A 213 10.23 18.51 -3.44
CA VAL A 213 8.86 18.18 -3.05
C VAL A 213 7.98 19.42 -3.10
N GLN A 214 8.45 20.58 -2.63
CA GLN A 214 7.72 21.84 -2.70
C GLN A 214 7.38 22.22 -4.15
N ALA A 215 8.36 22.16 -5.06
CA ALA A 215 8.14 22.43 -6.49
C ALA A 215 7.10 21.47 -7.10
N PHE A 216 7.04 20.22 -6.64
CA PHE A 216 6.01 19.27 -7.03
C PHE A 216 4.63 19.64 -6.45
N VAL A 217 4.55 20.07 -5.18
CA VAL A 217 3.30 20.53 -4.55
C VAL A 217 2.77 21.80 -5.22
N ASP A 218 3.64 22.71 -5.65
CA ASP A 218 3.26 23.97 -6.31
C ASP A 218 2.66 23.76 -7.72
N SER A 219 2.76 22.54 -8.28
CA SER A 219 2.02 22.14 -9.46
C SER A 219 0.50 22.22 -9.21
N ALA A 220 -0.24 22.90 -10.08
CA ALA A 220 -1.66 23.22 -9.90
C ALA A 220 -2.57 22.00 -9.63
N GLY A 221 -2.21 20.81 -10.12
CA GLY A 221 -2.95 19.57 -9.84
C GLY A 221 -2.61 18.97 -8.48
N GLN A 222 -1.34 19.04 -8.08
CA GLN A 222 -0.82 18.42 -6.85
C GLN A 222 -1.10 19.25 -5.61
N SER A 223 -1.14 20.58 -5.74
CA SER A 223 -1.48 21.47 -4.62
C SER A 223 -2.86 21.17 -4.04
N LYS A 224 -3.86 20.94 -4.90
CA LYS A 224 -5.22 20.60 -4.46
C LYS A 224 -5.29 19.23 -3.77
N GLU A 225 -4.55 18.25 -4.29
CA GLU A 225 -4.48 16.90 -3.72
C GLU A 225 -3.88 16.93 -2.31
N ILE A 226 -2.76 17.66 -2.15
CA ILE A 226 -2.10 17.85 -0.85
C ILE A 226 -2.99 18.61 0.12
N GLN A 227 -3.63 19.70 -0.32
CA GLN A 227 -4.56 20.45 0.52
C GLN A 227 -5.73 19.58 0.98
N SER A 228 -6.32 18.78 0.07
CA SER A 228 -7.39 17.84 0.41
C SER A 228 -6.93 16.82 1.45
N ARG A 229 -5.72 16.25 1.28
CA ARG A 229 -5.13 15.31 2.24
C ARG A 229 -4.92 15.94 3.62
N ILE A 230 -4.41 17.16 3.67
CA ILE A 230 -4.23 17.92 4.92
C ILE A 230 -5.59 18.16 5.59
N LEU A 231 -6.59 18.61 4.84
CA LEU A 231 -7.94 18.84 5.38
C LEU A 231 -8.55 17.56 5.96
N HIS A 232 -8.44 16.44 5.24
CA HIS A 232 -8.91 15.13 5.71
C HIS A 232 -8.23 14.72 7.02
N LYS A 233 -6.90 14.89 7.11
CA LYS A 233 -6.18 14.60 8.34
C LYS A 233 -6.66 15.48 9.50
N LYS A 234 -6.77 16.79 9.28
CA LYS A 234 -7.20 17.75 10.30
C LYS A 234 -8.62 17.50 10.79
N VAL A 235 -9.57 17.18 9.90
CA VAL A 235 -10.95 16.88 10.31
C VAL A 235 -11.04 15.56 11.09
N LEU A 236 -10.26 14.54 10.73
CA LEU A 236 -10.22 13.28 11.49
C LEU A 236 -9.60 13.47 12.87
N ASP A 237 -8.52 14.25 12.98
CA ASP A 237 -7.90 14.57 14.26
C ASP A 237 -8.85 15.42 15.13
N PHE A 238 -9.57 16.37 14.53
CA PHE A 238 -10.64 17.11 15.22
C PHE A 238 -11.73 16.17 15.74
N LEU A 239 -12.25 15.27 14.89
CA LEU A 239 -13.29 14.31 15.26
C LEU A 239 -12.82 13.36 16.35
N ALA A 240 -11.58 12.86 16.29
CA ALA A 240 -10.99 12.04 17.34
C ALA A 240 -10.88 12.80 18.67
N GLY A 241 -10.50 14.08 18.63
CA GLY A 241 -10.40 14.93 19.82
C GLY A 241 -11.75 15.25 20.50
N VAL A 242 -12.85 15.28 19.74
CA VAL A 242 -14.21 15.53 20.29
C VAL A 242 -15.02 14.25 20.53
N SER A 243 -14.52 13.10 20.10
CA SER A 243 -15.19 11.80 20.23
C SER A 243 -14.98 11.17 21.61
N ASN A 244 -16.01 10.48 22.10
CA ASN A 244 -15.89 9.67 23.32
C ASN A 244 -15.34 8.27 22.98
N ILE A 245 -14.02 8.15 22.99
CA ILE A 245 -13.31 6.90 22.69
C ILE A 245 -13.23 6.05 23.96
N LYS A 246 -13.76 4.83 23.92
CA LYS A 246 -13.67 3.86 25.01
C LYS A 246 -12.57 2.86 24.71
N ASP A 247 -11.60 2.77 25.61
CA ASP A 247 -10.53 1.77 25.54
C ASP A 247 -11.10 0.37 25.86
N VAL A 248 -10.76 -0.61 25.03
CA VAL A 248 -11.16 -2.02 25.18
C VAL A 248 -9.86 -2.83 25.32
N GLY A 249 -9.20 -2.64 26.46
CA GLY A 249 -8.01 -3.40 26.85
C GLY A 249 -8.27 -4.87 27.13
#